data_AF-A0A5D3D024-F1
#
_entry.id   AF-A0A5D3D024-F1
#
_cell.length_a   1.000
_cell.length_b   1.000
_cell.length_c   1.000
_cell.angle_alpha   90.00
_cell.angle_beta   90.00
_cell.angle_gamma   90.00
#
_symmetry.space_group_name_H-M   'P 1'
#
loop_
_entity.id
_entity.type
_entity.pdbx_description
1 polymer ?
#
loop_
_entity_poly.entity_id
_entity_poly.type
_entity_poly.pdbx_seq_one_letter_code
_entity_poly.pdbx_strand_id
1 'polypeptide(L)'
;MQGEDEPSGSATMVEDEIHANGTTSDDHNRNRPIITGEQLDIEAYASLYSGRTKITRLIFIADHCGAETNQTMQLEALRMAYDEIKKGENALLFREVVPKIDGRLGPNYGMDAAWCEMVERRAEQRKDKLENELNAYRTNLIKESIRMGYNDFGDFYYAHGALGDAFKSYVRTRDYCTTSKHIIHMCMSAILVSIEMGQFTHVTSYVSKAEQTPEALDAITSAKLRCAAGLAHLEAKKYKLAARKFLETGPELGSHYNEVIAPQDVATYGGLCALATFDRSELKSKVIDNVNFRNFLELVPVVRELINDFYSSHYASCLDYLGNLKPNLLLDIHLHDHVETLYDQIRHKALIQYTLPFVSVDLHMMANAFKTSVAGLEKELETLITNNQIQLEPPPQTMQLIID
;
A
#
# COMPACT_ATOMS: atom_id res chain seq x y z
N MET A 1 66.75 -34.07 -5.39
CA MET A 1 66.06 -32.81 -5.71
C MET A 1 65.17 -32.53 -4.51
N GLN A 2 65.69 -31.89 -3.45
CA GLN A 2 65.68 -30.42 -3.24
C GLN A 2 64.24 -29.89 -3.35
N GLY A 3 63.60 -29.30 -2.35
CA GLY A 3 64.09 -28.60 -1.16
C GLY A 3 63.24 -27.33 -1.05
N GLU A 4 62.56 -27.16 0.08
CA GLU A 4 61.93 -25.90 0.49
C GLU A 4 63.01 -24.83 0.75
N ASP A 5 62.72 -23.56 0.50
CA ASP A 5 63.03 -22.44 1.40
C ASP A 5 62.47 -21.11 0.85
N GLU A 6 61.91 -20.30 1.78
CA GLU A 6 61.54 -18.90 1.62
C GLU A 6 62.77 -17.98 1.40
N PRO A 7 62.59 -16.65 1.28
CA PRO A 7 62.60 -15.83 2.51
C PRO A 7 61.57 -14.68 2.55
N SER A 8 60.91 -14.56 3.71
CA SER A 8 60.80 -13.39 4.60
C SER A 8 61.12 -11.96 4.09
N GLY A 9 60.33 -10.99 4.58
CA GLY A 9 60.92 -9.86 5.34
C GLY A 9 60.62 -8.42 4.89
N SER A 10 59.58 -7.85 5.52
CA SER A 10 59.35 -6.45 5.93
C SER A 10 60.43 -5.36 5.75
N ALA A 11 60.01 -4.13 5.42
CA ALA A 11 60.43 -2.88 6.10
C ALA A 11 59.63 -1.61 5.64
N THR A 12 58.88 -1.02 6.60
CA THR A 12 58.71 0.44 6.94
C THR A 12 58.39 1.48 5.86
N MET A 13 57.21 2.14 5.89
CA MET A 13 56.84 3.35 6.67
C MET A 13 57.62 4.63 6.32
N VAL A 14 56.97 5.61 5.67
CA VAL A 14 56.95 7.10 5.89
C VAL A 14 55.81 7.64 4.98
N GLU A 15 54.62 7.99 5.47
CA GLU A 15 54.16 9.28 6.05
C GLU A 15 54.22 10.53 5.13
N ASP A 16 53.07 11.24 5.10
CA ASP A 16 52.83 12.67 4.81
C ASP A 16 52.96 13.16 3.35
N GLU A 17 52.12 14.03 2.78
CA GLU A 17 51.04 14.90 3.28
C GLU A 17 50.24 15.44 2.05
N ILE A 18 48.91 15.48 2.18
CA ILE A 18 47.97 16.58 1.86
C ILE A 18 48.24 17.49 0.63
N HIS A 19 47.29 17.54 -0.33
CA HIS A 19 46.47 18.75 -0.64
C HIS A 19 45.40 18.55 -1.75
N ALA A 20 44.14 18.68 -1.31
CA ALA A 20 43.04 19.50 -1.84
C ALA A 20 42.41 19.28 -3.26
N ASN A 21 41.11 18.97 -3.17
CA ASN A 21 39.95 19.47 -3.92
C ASN A 21 39.72 19.09 -5.41
N GLY A 22 38.69 18.27 -5.60
CA GLY A 22 37.91 18.15 -6.84
C GLY A 22 36.55 17.54 -6.55
N THR A 23 35.56 18.40 -6.39
CA THR A 23 34.12 18.13 -6.17
C THR A 23 33.54 17.02 -7.05
N THR A 24 32.94 16.00 -6.43
CA THR A 24 31.93 15.14 -7.08
C THR A 24 30.64 15.20 -6.28
N SER A 25 29.61 15.68 -6.97
CA SER A 25 28.20 15.75 -6.62
C SER A 25 27.68 14.52 -5.86
N ASP A 26 27.10 14.79 -4.69
CA ASP A 26 26.26 13.88 -3.93
C ASP A 26 25.04 13.44 -4.76
N ASP A 27 24.97 12.15 -5.10
CA ASP A 27 23.78 11.49 -5.65
C ASP A 27 23.27 10.39 -4.70
N HIS A 28 23.33 10.65 -3.38
CA HIS A 28 23.00 9.65 -2.36
C HIS A 28 21.60 9.75 -1.74
N ASN A 29 20.65 10.50 -2.34
CA ASN A 29 19.34 10.71 -1.71
C ASN A 29 18.14 9.99 -2.37
N ARG A 30 18.33 8.81 -2.97
CA ARG A 30 17.23 8.07 -3.63
C ARG A 30 16.81 6.73 -3.02
N ASN A 31 17.40 6.28 -1.91
CA ASN A 31 17.01 5.00 -1.29
C ASN A 31 17.13 5.06 0.24
N ARG A 32 16.26 5.84 0.90
CA ARG A 32 15.96 5.58 2.32
C ARG A 32 14.79 4.59 2.38
N PRO A 33 14.94 3.43 3.06
CA PRO A 33 13.82 2.53 3.26
C PRO A 33 12.74 3.25 4.06
N ILE A 34 11.54 3.39 3.48
CA ILE A 34 10.42 4.19 4.02
C ILE A 34 9.82 3.57 5.30
N ILE A 35 10.29 2.40 5.71
CA ILE A 35 9.70 1.66 6.83
C ILE A 35 10.80 1.08 7.72
N THR A 36 11.57 1.97 8.36
CA THR A 36 12.26 1.69 9.62
C THR A 36 11.27 2.03 10.76
N GLY A 37 11.41 1.45 11.95
CA GLY A 37 10.58 1.76 13.13
C GLY A 37 10.74 3.18 13.69
N GLU A 38 11.12 4.13 12.84
CA GLU A 38 11.18 5.57 13.06
C GLU A 38 9.89 6.23 12.59
N GLN A 39 9.66 7.46 13.06
CA GLN A 39 8.50 8.28 12.74
C GLN A 39 8.33 8.39 11.21
N LEU A 40 7.12 8.11 10.70
CA LEU A 40 6.79 8.15 9.27
C LEU A 40 7.24 9.47 8.63
N ASP A 41 8.12 9.40 7.63
CA ASP A 41 8.47 10.54 6.78
C ASP A 41 7.35 10.81 5.77
N ILE A 42 6.56 11.86 6.03
CA ILE A 42 5.39 12.22 5.22
C ILE A 42 5.81 12.65 3.80
N GLU A 43 6.96 13.32 3.65
CA GLU A 43 7.42 13.79 2.34
C GLU A 43 7.81 12.61 1.46
N ALA A 44 8.62 11.70 2.00
CA ALA A 44 8.98 10.47 1.32
C ALA A 44 7.74 9.64 0.97
N TYR A 45 6.83 9.46 1.92
CA TYR A 45 5.58 8.73 1.70
C TYR A 45 4.70 9.36 0.60
N ALA A 46 4.43 10.67 0.68
CA ALA A 46 3.59 11.35 -0.29
C ALA A 46 4.21 11.40 -1.69
N SER A 47 5.55 11.35 -1.79
CA SER A 47 6.26 11.32 -3.08
C SER A 47 6.02 10.02 -3.87
N LEU A 48 5.60 8.94 -3.18
CA LEU A 48 5.27 7.66 -3.82
C LEU A 48 3.99 7.72 -4.66
N TYR A 49 3.11 8.69 -4.38
CA TYR A 49 1.78 8.75 -4.95
C TYR A 49 1.56 10.00 -5.82
N SER A 50 0.60 9.90 -6.74
CA SER A 50 0.17 11.01 -7.57
C SER A 50 -1.35 11.14 -7.59
N GLY A 51 -1.85 12.22 -8.18
CA GLY A 51 -3.29 12.42 -8.35
C GLY A 51 -4.06 12.56 -7.02
N ARG A 52 -5.30 12.09 -7.01
CA ARG A 52 -6.23 12.28 -5.89
C ARG A 52 -5.84 11.45 -4.67
N THR A 53 -5.38 10.21 -4.85
CA THR A 53 -4.98 9.33 -3.73
C THR A 53 -3.88 9.97 -2.86
N LYS A 54 -2.95 10.74 -3.44
CA LYS A 54 -1.94 11.49 -2.67
C LYS A 54 -2.58 12.43 -1.66
N ILE A 55 -3.57 13.21 -2.09
CA ILE A 55 -4.30 14.16 -1.24
C ILE A 55 -5.10 13.40 -0.18
N THR A 56 -5.84 12.36 -0.60
CA THR A 56 -6.66 11.55 0.30
C THR A 56 -5.82 10.88 1.39
N ARG A 57 -4.64 10.35 1.05
CA ARG A 57 -3.69 9.75 2.00
C ARG A 57 -3.12 10.78 2.98
N LEU A 58 -2.77 11.98 2.52
CA LEU A 58 -2.31 13.06 3.41
C LEU A 58 -3.40 13.49 4.41
N ILE A 59 -4.66 13.61 3.95
CA ILE A 59 -5.79 13.90 4.83
C ILE A 59 -6.01 12.74 5.81
N PHE A 60 -5.92 11.49 5.35
CA PHE A 60 -6.04 10.31 6.19
C PHE A 60 -4.99 10.30 7.32
N ILE A 61 -3.72 10.57 7.00
CA ILE A 61 -2.65 10.69 7.99
C ILE A 61 -2.97 11.80 8.99
N ALA A 62 -3.40 12.97 8.53
CA ALA A 62 -3.75 14.10 9.41
C ALA A 62 -4.88 13.75 10.39
N ASP A 63 -5.84 12.92 9.96
CA ASP A 63 -6.97 12.50 10.79
C ASP A 63 -6.62 11.36 11.77
N HIS A 64 -5.63 10.51 11.46
CA HIS A 64 -5.31 9.30 12.23
C HIS A 64 -3.97 9.34 13.00
N CYS A 65 -3.12 10.35 12.81
CA CYS A 65 -1.83 10.46 13.49
C CYS A 65 -1.89 10.76 15.00
N GLY A 66 -3.09 10.97 15.56
CA GLY A 66 -3.29 11.35 16.96
C GLY A 66 -2.91 12.81 17.19
N ALA A 67 -3.84 13.73 16.93
CA ALA A 67 -3.61 15.17 16.94
C ALA A 67 -2.97 15.71 18.24
N GLU A 68 -3.25 15.07 19.37
CA GLU A 68 -2.72 15.44 20.69
C GLU A 68 -1.25 15.04 20.90
N THR A 69 -0.80 13.97 20.25
CA THR A 69 0.55 13.42 20.43
C THR A 69 1.50 13.78 19.29
N ASN A 70 0.99 13.95 18.06
CA ASN A 70 1.80 14.20 16.85
C ASN A 70 1.35 15.43 16.06
N GLN A 71 1.19 16.57 16.74
CA GLN A 71 0.73 17.81 16.10
C GLN A 71 1.60 18.24 14.90
N THR A 72 2.92 18.06 14.98
CA THR A 72 3.84 18.41 13.87
C THR A 72 3.52 17.62 12.61
N MET A 73 3.33 16.30 12.74
CA MET A 73 2.98 15.41 11.62
C MET A 73 1.63 15.78 11.02
N GLN A 74 0.63 16.05 11.87
CA GLN A 74 -0.69 16.49 11.41
C GLN A 74 -0.59 17.77 10.57
N LEU A 75 0.10 18.80 11.08
CA LEU A 75 0.20 20.08 10.40
C LEU A 75 1.01 19.98 9.11
N GLU A 76 2.05 19.15 9.07
CA GLU A 76 2.83 18.90 7.86
C GLU A 76 2.01 18.18 6.78
N ALA A 77 1.24 17.16 7.14
CA ALA A 77 0.34 16.47 6.22
C ALA A 77 -0.73 17.42 5.66
N LEU A 78 -1.33 18.26 6.50
CA LEU A 78 -2.31 19.27 6.07
C LEU A 78 -1.70 20.35 5.18
N ARG A 79 -0.47 20.80 5.49
CA ARG A 79 0.29 21.75 4.65
C ARG A 79 0.49 21.18 3.26
N MET A 80 0.98 19.95 3.16
CA MET A 80 1.21 19.28 1.88
C MET A 80 -0.10 19.02 1.12
N ALA A 81 -1.18 18.64 1.82
CA ALA A 81 -2.48 18.46 1.20
C ALA A 81 -3.00 19.77 0.61
N TYR A 82 -2.91 20.89 1.35
CA TYR A 82 -3.26 22.22 0.87
C TYR A 82 -2.46 22.59 -0.39
N ASP A 83 -1.13 22.42 -0.35
CA ASP A 83 -0.23 22.76 -1.45
C ASP A 83 -0.53 21.92 -2.71
N GLU A 84 -0.83 20.62 -2.56
CA GLU A 84 -1.22 19.75 -3.68
C GLU A 84 -2.62 20.08 -4.23
N ILE A 85 -3.61 20.36 -3.38
CA ILE A 85 -4.96 20.75 -3.81
C ILE A 85 -4.90 22.04 -4.64
N LYS A 86 -4.07 23.02 -4.24
CA LYS A 86 -3.89 24.29 -4.94
C LYS A 86 -3.29 24.16 -6.34
N LYS A 87 -2.62 23.04 -6.66
CA LYS A 87 -2.15 22.72 -8.02
C LYS A 87 -3.27 22.21 -8.93
N GLY A 88 -4.37 21.74 -8.36
CA GLY A 88 -5.52 21.18 -9.07
C GLY A 88 -6.71 22.13 -9.21
N GLU A 89 -7.86 21.58 -9.56
CA GLU A 89 -9.12 22.30 -9.77
C GLU A 89 -10.24 21.83 -8.82
N ASN A 90 -9.89 21.15 -7.73
CA ASN A 90 -10.86 20.60 -6.78
C ASN A 90 -11.13 21.57 -5.62
N ALA A 91 -12.07 22.50 -5.82
CA ALA A 91 -12.46 23.46 -4.80
C ALA A 91 -13.18 22.82 -3.60
N LEU A 92 -13.77 21.62 -3.75
CA LEU A 92 -14.43 20.90 -2.65
C LEU A 92 -13.41 20.42 -1.61
N LEU A 93 -12.35 19.75 -2.05
CA LEU A 93 -11.26 19.32 -1.15
C LEU A 93 -10.57 20.51 -0.49
N PHE A 94 -10.44 21.64 -1.20
CA PHE A 94 -9.88 22.85 -0.63
C PHE A 94 -10.71 23.39 0.55
N ARG A 95 -12.04 23.41 0.38
CA ARG A 95 -12.97 23.81 1.45
C ARG A 95 -13.01 22.83 2.61
N GLU A 96 -12.60 21.59 2.41
CA GLU A 96 -12.51 20.57 3.46
C GLU A 96 -11.19 20.67 4.24
N VAL A 97 -10.06 20.88 3.55
CA VAL A 97 -8.73 20.89 4.20
C VAL A 97 -8.48 22.16 5.02
N VAL A 98 -8.96 23.32 4.56
CA VAL A 98 -8.68 24.60 5.22
C VAL A 98 -9.24 24.66 6.66
N PRO A 99 -10.50 24.25 6.93
CA PRO A 99 -11.00 24.15 8.29
C PRO A 99 -10.18 23.22 9.19
N LYS A 100 -9.64 22.11 8.65
CA LYS A 100 -8.78 21.19 9.41
C LYS A 100 -7.46 21.84 9.84
N ILE A 101 -6.94 22.81 9.08
CA ILE A 101 -5.74 23.58 9.45
C ILE A 101 -6.02 24.50 10.65
N ASP A 102 -7.22 25.08 10.71
CA ASP A 102 -7.69 25.96 11.80
C ASP A 102 -6.72 27.12 12.10
N GLY A 103 -6.13 27.71 11.05
CA GLY A 103 -5.19 28.83 11.16
C GLY A 103 -3.82 28.50 11.78
N ARG A 104 -3.58 27.24 12.18
CA ARG A 104 -2.34 26.81 12.87
C ARG A 104 -1.08 26.90 12.02
N LEU A 105 -1.21 26.96 10.69
CA LEU A 105 -0.12 27.14 9.74
C LEU A 105 0.12 28.62 9.35
N GLY A 106 -0.62 29.55 9.95
CA GLY A 106 -0.53 30.97 9.64
C GLY A 106 -1.40 31.42 8.46
N PRO A 107 -1.34 32.72 8.09
CA PRO A 107 -2.32 33.34 7.18
C PRO A 107 -2.23 32.84 5.73
N ASN A 108 -1.06 32.33 5.30
CA ASN A 108 -0.86 31.84 3.93
C ASN A 108 -1.62 30.53 3.64
N TYR A 109 -2.07 29.84 4.69
CA TYR A 109 -2.79 28.56 4.61
C TYR A 109 -4.26 28.71 5.01
N GLY A 110 -4.80 29.92 4.87
CA GLY A 110 -6.22 30.24 5.12
C GLY A 110 -7.12 30.01 3.90
N MET A 111 -8.41 30.31 4.08
CA MET A 111 -9.40 30.21 3.01
C MET A 111 -9.16 31.27 1.93
N ASP A 112 -8.90 30.82 0.71
CA ASP A 112 -8.77 31.68 -0.47
C ASP A 112 -10.06 31.60 -1.31
N ALA A 113 -11.03 32.46 -0.95
CA ALA A 113 -12.32 32.53 -1.63
C ALA A 113 -12.18 32.94 -3.10
N ALA A 114 -11.23 33.83 -3.43
CA ALA A 114 -11.00 34.30 -4.78
C ALA A 114 -10.51 33.18 -5.70
N TRP A 115 -9.63 32.30 -5.20
CA TRP A 115 -9.22 31.10 -5.94
C TRP A 115 -10.38 30.13 -6.14
N CYS A 116 -11.21 29.89 -5.12
CA CYS A 116 -12.38 29.03 -5.27
C CYS A 116 -13.34 29.55 -6.35
N GLU A 117 -13.71 30.82 -6.30
CA GLU A 117 -14.58 31.46 -7.30
C GLU A 117 -13.97 31.41 -8.70
N MET A 118 -12.65 31.62 -8.81
CA MET A 118 -11.95 31.54 -10.09
C MET A 118 -12.01 30.12 -10.68
N VAL A 119 -11.75 29.10 -9.86
CA VAL A 119 -11.80 27.69 -10.27
C VAL A 119 -13.22 27.31 -10.70
N GLU A 120 -14.24 27.67 -9.93
CA GLU A 120 -15.64 27.37 -10.24
C GLU A 120 -16.12 28.08 -11.52
N ARG A 121 -15.76 29.34 -11.71
CA ARG A 121 -16.08 30.08 -12.94
C ARG A 121 -15.42 29.44 -14.16
N ARG A 122 -14.16 29.01 -14.03
CA ARG A 122 -13.45 28.30 -15.12
C ARG A 122 -14.09 26.95 -15.40
N ALA A 123 -14.51 26.24 -14.35
CA ALA A 123 -15.19 24.96 -14.46
C ALA A 123 -16.48 25.08 -15.27
N GLU A 124 -17.30 26.09 -14.99
CA GLU A 124 -18.58 26.31 -15.70
C GLU A 124 -18.33 26.61 -17.20
N GLN A 125 -17.39 27.51 -17.51
CA GLN A 125 -17.03 27.81 -18.90
C GLN A 125 -16.50 26.59 -19.64
N ARG A 126 -15.69 25.75 -18.98
CA ARG A 126 -15.14 24.52 -19.56
C ARG A 126 -16.25 23.49 -19.79
N LYS A 127 -17.19 23.38 -18.85
CA LYS A 127 -18.35 22.49 -18.96
C LYS A 127 -19.22 22.87 -20.16
N ASP A 128 -19.60 24.13 -20.31
CA ASP A 128 -20.37 24.62 -21.46
C ASP A 128 -19.68 24.31 -22.79
N LYS A 129 -18.35 24.48 -22.83
CA LYS A 129 -17.55 24.14 -24.02
C LYS A 129 -17.60 22.65 -24.34
N LEU A 130 -17.37 21.78 -23.34
CA LEU A 130 -17.43 20.33 -23.51
C LEU A 130 -18.84 19.86 -23.93
N GLU A 131 -19.89 20.49 -23.41
CA GLU A 131 -21.28 20.18 -23.79
C GLU A 131 -21.54 20.51 -25.25
N ASN A 132 -21.09 21.67 -25.72
CA ASN A 132 -21.22 22.09 -27.11
C ASN A 132 -20.43 21.16 -28.06
N GLU A 133 -19.20 20.80 -27.70
CA GLU A 133 -18.36 19.87 -28.48
C GLU A 133 -18.99 18.47 -28.56
N LEU A 134 -19.44 17.92 -27.44
CA LEU A 134 -20.09 16.61 -27.40
C LEU A 134 -21.40 16.60 -28.21
N ASN A 135 -22.19 17.67 -28.15
CA ASN A 135 -23.40 17.81 -28.94
C ASN A 135 -23.09 17.84 -30.44
N ALA A 136 -22.05 18.56 -30.86
CA ALA A 136 -21.59 18.56 -32.25
C ALA A 136 -21.14 17.16 -32.70
N TYR A 137 -20.37 16.44 -31.87
CA TYR A 137 -19.95 15.07 -32.17
C TYR A 137 -21.12 14.10 -32.29
N ARG A 138 -22.14 14.25 -31.44
CA ARG A 138 -23.37 13.45 -31.50
C ARG A 138 -24.19 13.73 -32.75
N THR A 139 -24.32 14.99 -33.16
CA THR A 139 -24.98 15.37 -34.43
C THR A 139 -24.25 14.79 -35.64
N ASN A 140 -22.91 14.79 -35.62
CA ASN A 140 -22.09 14.25 -36.70
C ASN A 140 -21.96 12.71 -36.67
N LEU A 141 -22.45 12.05 -35.61
CA LEU A 141 -22.46 10.58 -35.42
C LEU A 141 -21.08 9.92 -35.51
N ILE A 142 -20.01 10.63 -35.17
CA ILE A 142 -18.64 10.10 -35.19
C ILE A 142 -18.36 9.41 -33.86
N LYS A 143 -18.43 8.06 -33.84
CA LYS A 143 -18.30 7.26 -32.61
C LYS A 143 -17.07 7.60 -31.78
N GLU A 144 -15.90 7.71 -32.41
CA GLU A 144 -14.65 7.98 -31.69
C GLU A 144 -14.65 9.37 -31.05
N SER A 145 -15.15 10.39 -31.74
CA SER A 145 -15.29 11.74 -31.17
C SER A 145 -16.28 11.78 -30.01
N ILE A 146 -17.39 11.04 -30.10
CA ILE A 146 -18.35 10.92 -29.00
C ILE A 146 -17.71 10.19 -27.80
N ARG A 147 -16.94 9.12 -28.04
CA ARG A 147 -16.22 8.38 -27.02
C ARG A 147 -15.22 9.28 -26.28
N MET A 148 -14.40 10.02 -27.03
CA MET A 148 -13.45 10.98 -26.46
C MET A 148 -14.15 12.10 -25.71
N GLY A 149 -15.24 12.66 -26.24
CA GLY A 149 -16.01 13.68 -25.54
C GLY A 149 -16.56 13.20 -24.18
N TYR A 150 -17.08 11.98 -24.09
CA TYR A 150 -17.48 11.41 -22.79
C TYR A 150 -16.29 11.12 -21.86
N ASN A 151 -15.12 10.76 -22.42
CA ASN A 151 -13.90 10.61 -21.64
C ASN A 151 -13.46 11.95 -21.03
N ASP A 152 -13.46 13.02 -21.83
CA ASP A 152 -13.10 14.37 -21.40
C ASP A 152 -14.06 14.90 -20.33
N PHE A 153 -15.35 14.55 -20.42
CA PHE A 153 -16.31 14.78 -19.32
C PHE A 153 -15.97 13.99 -18.06
N GLY A 154 -15.55 12.72 -18.20
CA GLY A 154 -15.06 11.92 -17.09
C GLY A 154 -13.89 12.59 -16.38
N ASP A 155 -12.87 13.00 -17.15
CA ASP A 155 -11.68 13.67 -16.65
C ASP A 155 -12.02 15.01 -15.99
N PHE A 156 -12.93 15.78 -16.60
CA PHE A 156 -13.44 17.04 -16.05
C PHE A 156 -14.11 16.80 -14.68
N TYR A 157 -15.09 15.91 -14.60
CA TYR A 157 -15.79 15.66 -13.33
C TYR A 157 -14.85 15.07 -12.27
N TYR A 158 -13.90 14.22 -12.65
CA TYR A 158 -12.90 13.66 -11.74
C TYR A 158 -12.03 14.77 -11.13
N ALA A 159 -11.50 15.67 -11.96
CA ALA A 159 -10.67 16.79 -11.52
C ALA A 159 -11.39 17.76 -10.57
N HIS A 160 -12.71 17.93 -10.73
CA HIS A 160 -13.54 18.80 -9.90
C HIS A 160 -14.16 18.08 -8.69
N GLY A 161 -13.85 16.79 -8.50
CA GLY A 161 -14.29 16.00 -7.36
C GLY A 161 -15.70 15.43 -7.45
N ALA A 162 -16.39 15.57 -8.60
CA ALA A 162 -17.71 14.99 -8.86
C ALA A 162 -17.59 13.52 -9.31
N LEU A 163 -17.11 12.65 -8.42
CA LEU A 163 -16.75 11.26 -8.75
C LEU A 163 -17.92 10.44 -9.33
N GLY A 164 -19.15 10.65 -8.84
CA GLY A 164 -20.32 9.94 -9.35
C GLY A 164 -20.63 10.25 -10.82
N ASP A 165 -20.46 11.51 -11.24
CA ASP A 165 -20.69 11.93 -12.62
C ASP A 165 -19.50 11.60 -13.53
N ALA A 166 -18.28 11.58 -12.97
CA ALA A 166 -17.10 11.06 -13.64
C ALA A 166 -17.30 9.58 -14.01
N PHE A 167 -17.72 8.75 -13.05
CA PHE A 167 -18.01 7.33 -13.27
C PHE A 167 -19.08 7.13 -14.35
N LYS A 168 -20.20 7.85 -14.28
CA LYS A 168 -21.26 7.78 -15.31
C LYS A 168 -20.72 8.12 -16.70
N SER A 169 -19.90 9.17 -16.80
CA SER A 169 -19.32 9.64 -18.07
C SER A 169 -18.35 8.60 -18.66
N TYR A 170 -17.44 8.06 -17.86
CA TYR A 170 -16.54 6.98 -18.31
C TYR A 170 -17.33 5.75 -18.77
N VAL A 171 -18.31 5.29 -17.99
CA VAL A 171 -19.11 4.10 -18.36
C VAL A 171 -19.95 4.34 -19.60
N ARG A 172 -20.36 5.59 -19.87
CA ARG A 172 -21.09 5.96 -21.09
C ARG A 172 -20.27 5.76 -22.37
N THR A 173 -18.94 5.78 -22.29
CA THR A 173 -18.05 5.50 -23.43
C THR A 173 -18.24 4.09 -23.98
N ARG A 174 -18.76 3.14 -23.18
CA ARG A 174 -18.99 1.73 -23.54
C ARG A 174 -19.69 1.56 -24.88
N ASP A 175 -20.74 2.34 -25.12
CA ASP A 175 -21.59 2.19 -26.31
C ASP A 175 -20.88 2.67 -27.60
N TYR A 176 -19.73 3.33 -27.45
CA TYR A 176 -18.90 3.88 -28.51
C TYR A 176 -17.52 3.21 -28.61
N CYS A 177 -17.24 2.21 -27.78
CA CYS A 177 -16.02 1.40 -27.89
C CYS A 177 -16.04 0.54 -29.17
N THR A 178 -14.95 0.57 -29.93
CA THR A 178 -14.79 -0.19 -31.19
C THR A 178 -13.60 -1.16 -31.14
N THR A 179 -12.71 -1.01 -30.16
CA THR A 179 -11.52 -1.83 -29.98
C THR A 179 -11.44 -2.34 -28.54
N SER A 180 -10.69 -3.43 -28.32
CA SER A 180 -10.38 -3.95 -26.98
C SER A 180 -9.68 -2.89 -26.12
N LYS A 181 -8.77 -2.10 -26.70
CA LYS A 181 -8.11 -0.98 -26.01
C LYS A 181 -9.10 0.04 -25.46
N HIS A 182 -10.18 0.36 -26.19
CA HIS A 182 -11.20 1.28 -25.70
C HIS A 182 -11.94 0.70 -24.49
N ILE A 183 -12.24 -0.60 -24.51
CA ILE A 183 -12.90 -1.29 -23.39
C ILE A 183 -12.00 -1.30 -22.16
N ILE A 184 -10.72 -1.64 -22.34
CA ILE A 184 -9.72 -1.68 -21.26
C ILE A 184 -9.55 -0.29 -20.66
N HIS A 185 -9.39 0.77 -21.47
CA HIS A 185 -9.27 2.14 -20.99
C HIS A 185 -10.47 2.59 -20.16
N MET A 186 -11.68 2.30 -20.64
CA MET A 186 -12.92 2.55 -19.90
C MET A 186 -12.93 1.78 -18.56
N CYS A 187 -12.57 0.49 -18.56
CA CYS A 187 -12.51 -0.30 -17.33
C CYS A 187 -11.50 0.28 -16.34
N MET A 188 -10.30 0.68 -16.79
CA MET A 188 -9.29 1.30 -15.94
C MET A 188 -9.77 2.61 -15.31
N SER A 189 -10.44 3.46 -16.09
CA SER A 189 -11.01 4.72 -15.60
C SER A 189 -12.14 4.46 -14.60
N ALA A 190 -13.02 3.49 -14.88
CA ALA A 190 -14.08 3.08 -13.97
C ALA A 190 -13.53 2.48 -12.66
N ILE A 191 -12.45 1.70 -12.73
CA ILE A 191 -11.74 1.15 -11.57
C ILE A 191 -11.18 2.28 -10.70
N LEU A 192 -10.43 3.22 -11.29
CA LEU A 192 -9.84 4.34 -10.57
C LEU A 192 -10.91 5.12 -9.79
N VAL A 193 -11.99 5.52 -10.46
CA VAL A 193 -13.09 6.27 -9.80
C VAL A 193 -13.80 5.42 -8.75
N SER A 194 -13.97 4.11 -8.99
CA SER A 194 -14.61 3.21 -8.02
C SER A 194 -13.79 3.03 -6.75
N ILE A 195 -12.45 2.99 -6.85
CA ILE A 195 -11.54 2.94 -5.69
C ILE A 195 -11.69 4.22 -4.88
N GLU A 196 -11.66 5.39 -5.54
CA GLU A 196 -11.82 6.70 -4.89
C GLU A 196 -13.21 6.90 -4.25
N MET A 197 -14.23 6.20 -4.73
CA MET A 197 -15.58 6.17 -4.13
C MET A 197 -15.75 5.10 -3.04
N GLY A 198 -14.75 4.25 -2.79
CA GLY A 198 -14.84 3.11 -1.87
C GLY A 198 -15.76 1.97 -2.36
N GLN A 199 -16.09 1.90 -3.66
CA GLN A 199 -17.02 0.93 -4.23
C GLN A 199 -16.30 -0.28 -4.83
N PHE A 200 -15.71 -1.12 -3.99
CA PHE A 200 -14.86 -2.26 -4.42
C PHE A 200 -15.60 -3.41 -5.12
N THR A 201 -16.94 -3.46 -5.00
CA THR A 201 -17.79 -4.36 -5.80
C THR A 201 -17.75 -4.00 -7.29
N HIS A 202 -17.76 -2.70 -7.61
CA HIS A 202 -17.56 -2.22 -8.98
C HIS A 202 -16.15 -2.54 -9.46
N VAL A 203 -15.13 -2.31 -8.63
CA VAL A 203 -13.73 -2.63 -8.98
C VAL A 203 -13.61 -4.08 -9.43
N THR A 204 -14.13 -5.02 -8.64
CA THR A 204 -14.12 -6.45 -8.99
C THR A 204 -14.79 -6.71 -10.35
N SER A 205 -15.94 -6.08 -10.59
CA SER A 205 -16.73 -6.26 -11.82
C SER A 205 -15.98 -5.74 -13.06
N TYR A 206 -15.36 -4.56 -12.98
CA TYR A 206 -14.62 -3.98 -14.09
C TYR A 206 -13.26 -4.65 -14.31
N VAL A 207 -12.61 -5.17 -13.26
CA VAL A 207 -11.42 -6.01 -13.41
C VAL A 207 -11.76 -7.27 -14.20
N SER A 208 -12.78 -8.02 -13.78
CA SER A 208 -13.22 -9.23 -14.52
C SER A 208 -13.61 -8.91 -15.96
N LYS A 209 -14.26 -7.77 -16.20
CA LYS A 209 -14.60 -7.32 -17.55
C LYS A 209 -13.37 -7.02 -18.40
N ALA A 210 -12.36 -6.36 -17.84
CA ALA A 210 -11.11 -6.07 -18.55
C ALA A 210 -10.34 -7.36 -18.88
N GLU A 211 -10.22 -8.29 -17.92
CA GLU A 211 -9.54 -9.58 -18.08
C GLU A 211 -10.22 -10.50 -19.12
N GLN A 212 -11.53 -10.37 -19.31
CA GLN A 212 -12.30 -11.15 -20.31
C GLN A 212 -12.21 -10.60 -21.74
N THR A 213 -11.45 -9.52 -21.95
CA THR A 213 -11.29 -8.93 -23.30
C THR A 213 -10.47 -9.89 -24.19
N PRO A 214 -10.82 -10.09 -25.48
CA PRO A 214 -10.16 -11.10 -26.32
C PRO A 214 -8.69 -10.84 -26.66
N GLU A 215 -8.25 -9.58 -26.62
CA GLU A 215 -6.85 -9.22 -26.87
C GLU A 215 -5.98 -9.45 -25.63
N ALA A 216 -4.75 -9.92 -25.85
CA ALA A 216 -3.78 -10.06 -24.79
C ALA A 216 -3.48 -8.69 -24.15
N LEU A 217 -3.58 -8.63 -22.82
CA LEU A 217 -3.22 -7.46 -22.04
C LEU A 217 -1.71 -7.28 -22.03
N ASP A 218 -1.23 -6.04 -22.14
CA ASP A 218 0.17 -5.74 -21.88
C ASP A 218 0.53 -5.96 -20.40
N ALA A 219 1.82 -6.13 -20.12
CA ALA A 219 2.30 -6.48 -18.79
C ALA A 219 1.93 -5.43 -17.73
N ILE A 220 1.97 -4.14 -18.08
CA ILE A 220 1.65 -3.04 -17.16
C ILE A 220 0.16 -3.05 -16.84
N THR A 221 -0.71 -3.13 -17.84
CA THR A 221 -2.17 -3.22 -17.63
C THR A 221 -2.52 -4.46 -16.81
N SER A 222 -1.90 -5.60 -17.09
CA SER A 222 -2.11 -6.82 -16.29
C SER A 222 -1.70 -6.62 -14.84
N ALA A 223 -0.55 -5.99 -14.58
CA ALA A 223 -0.12 -5.66 -13.22
C ALA A 223 -1.09 -4.70 -12.50
N LYS A 224 -1.57 -3.65 -13.19
CA LYS A 224 -2.57 -2.72 -12.64
C LYS A 224 -3.87 -3.43 -12.23
N LEU A 225 -4.38 -4.30 -13.11
CA LEU A 225 -5.61 -5.08 -12.83
C LEU A 225 -5.43 -6.05 -11.66
N ARG A 226 -4.27 -6.70 -11.56
CA ARG A 226 -3.94 -7.57 -10.41
C ARG A 226 -3.89 -6.79 -9.10
N CYS A 227 -3.27 -5.61 -9.08
CA CYS A 227 -3.30 -4.73 -7.92
C CYS A 227 -4.71 -4.28 -7.55
N ALA A 228 -5.52 -3.87 -8.52
CA ALA A 228 -6.90 -3.46 -8.28
C ALA A 228 -7.76 -4.62 -7.73
N ALA A 229 -7.57 -5.84 -8.25
CA ALA A 229 -8.21 -7.04 -7.70
C ALA A 229 -7.74 -7.36 -6.27
N GLY A 230 -6.43 -7.25 -6.02
CA GLY A 230 -5.84 -7.44 -4.69
C GLY A 230 -6.45 -6.49 -3.67
N LEU A 231 -6.56 -5.21 -4.04
CA LEU A 231 -7.17 -4.18 -3.20
C LEU A 231 -8.65 -4.45 -2.95
N ALA A 232 -9.42 -4.80 -3.97
CA ALA A 232 -10.84 -5.15 -3.81
C ALA A 232 -11.04 -6.39 -2.91
N HIS A 233 -10.11 -7.35 -2.95
CA HIS A 233 -10.14 -8.51 -2.05
C HIS A 233 -9.72 -8.17 -0.62
N LEU A 234 -8.77 -7.26 -0.44
CA LEU A 234 -8.34 -6.77 0.88
C LEU A 234 -9.52 -6.12 1.61
N GLU A 235 -10.20 -5.20 0.94
CA GLU A 235 -11.38 -4.47 1.43
C GLU A 235 -12.57 -5.41 1.71
N ALA A 236 -12.71 -6.46 0.91
CA ALA A 236 -13.68 -7.54 1.15
C ALA A 236 -13.25 -8.50 2.29
N LYS A 237 -12.15 -8.23 2.99
CA LYS A 237 -11.53 -9.05 4.06
C LYS A 237 -11.18 -10.47 3.59
N LYS A 238 -10.98 -10.67 2.29
CA LYS A 238 -10.58 -11.94 1.66
C LYS A 238 -9.06 -12.00 1.51
N TYR A 239 -8.34 -11.93 2.63
CA TYR A 239 -6.88 -11.76 2.66
C TYR A 239 -6.11 -12.82 1.85
N LYS A 240 -6.57 -14.09 1.84
CA LYS A 240 -5.92 -15.15 1.04
C LYS A 240 -5.98 -14.91 -0.46
N LEU A 241 -7.10 -14.35 -0.96
CA LEU A 241 -7.24 -13.99 -2.38
C LEU A 241 -6.47 -12.69 -2.68
N ALA A 242 -6.50 -11.72 -1.77
CA ALA A 242 -5.74 -10.49 -1.88
C ALA A 242 -4.23 -10.78 -2.02
N ALA A 243 -3.68 -11.62 -1.13
CA ALA A 243 -2.29 -12.08 -1.18
C ALA A 243 -1.94 -12.67 -2.55
N ARG A 244 -2.75 -13.60 -3.07
CA ARG A 244 -2.50 -14.22 -4.38
C ARG A 244 -2.41 -13.17 -5.49
N LYS A 245 -3.34 -12.21 -5.53
CA LYS A 245 -3.35 -11.14 -6.54
C LYS A 245 -2.15 -10.20 -6.43
N PHE A 246 -1.75 -9.82 -5.22
CA PHE A 246 -0.54 -9.00 -5.03
C PHE A 246 0.73 -9.77 -5.43
N LEU A 247 0.87 -11.04 -5.04
CA LEU A 247 2.03 -11.89 -5.39
C LEU A 247 2.15 -12.21 -6.89
N GLU A 248 1.04 -12.18 -7.62
CA GLU A 248 0.98 -12.34 -9.09
C GLU A 248 1.29 -11.03 -9.85
N THR A 249 1.39 -9.90 -9.15
CA THR A 249 1.71 -8.61 -9.77
C THR A 249 3.14 -8.62 -10.27
N GLY A 250 3.34 -8.22 -11.54
CA GLY A 250 4.67 -8.18 -12.15
C GLY A 250 5.45 -6.91 -11.77
N PRO A 251 6.80 -6.97 -11.72
CA PRO A 251 7.64 -5.83 -11.37
C PRO A 251 7.54 -4.66 -12.37
N GLU A 252 6.98 -4.91 -13.56
CA GLU A 252 6.69 -3.89 -14.58
C GLU A 252 5.70 -2.83 -14.09
N LEU A 253 5.01 -3.05 -12.97
CA LEU A 253 4.17 -2.04 -12.34
C LEU A 253 4.93 -0.73 -12.08
N GLY A 254 6.15 -0.81 -11.52
CA GLY A 254 6.97 0.36 -11.17
C GLY A 254 6.15 1.53 -10.60
N SER A 255 6.36 2.73 -11.14
CA SER A 255 5.57 3.92 -10.80
C SER A 255 4.36 4.14 -11.71
N HIS A 256 3.98 3.17 -12.55
CA HIS A 256 2.94 3.35 -13.56
C HIS A 256 1.53 3.40 -12.99
N TYR A 257 1.32 3.05 -11.71
CA TYR A 257 0.01 3.01 -11.06
C TYR A 257 -0.04 3.79 -9.74
N ASN A 258 0.83 4.78 -9.58
CA ASN A 258 0.94 5.59 -8.36
C ASN A 258 -0.27 6.50 -8.10
N GLU A 259 -1.20 6.60 -9.06
CA GLU A 259 -2.54 7.16 -8.88
C GLU A 259 -3.47 6.28 -8.01
N VAL A 260 -3.06 5.04 -7.70
CA VAL A 260 -3.80 4.09 -6.85
C VAL A 260 -2.92 3.45 -5.78
N ILE A 261 -1.77 2.88 -6.16
CA ILE A 261 -0.96 2.03 -5.27
C ILE A 261 0.53 2.13 -5.60
N ALA A 262 1.36 2.12 -4.56
CA ALA A 262 2.82 2.09 -4.71
C ALA A 262 3.35 0.64 -4.70
N PRO A 263 4.52 0.35 -5.31
CA PRO A 263 5.18 -0.95 -5.19
C PRO A 263 5.44 -1.39 -3.74
N GLN A 264 5.72 -0.44 -2.84
CA GLN A 264 5.89 -0.67 -1.40
C GLN A 264 4.61 -1.19 -0.75
N ASP A 265 3.45 -0.68 -1.18
CA ASP A 265 2.14 -1.15 -0.73
C ASP A 265 1.91 -2.59 -1.19
N VAL A 266 2.24 -2.91 -2.45
CA VAL A 266 2.12 -4.28 -2.99
C VAL A 266 2.96 -5.27 -2.16
N ALA A 267 4.19 -4.89 -1.81
CA ALA A 267 5.06 -5.69 -0.94
C ALA A 267 4.43 -5.91 0.44
N THR A 268 3.95 -4.84 1.05
CA THR A 268 3.42 -4.84 2.43
C THR A 268 2.08 -5.57 2.51
N TYR A 269 1.12 -5.23 1.64
CA TYR A 269 -0.20 -5.85 1.61
C TYR A 269 -0.11 -7.32 1.22
N GLY A 270 0.66 -7.63 0.17
CA GLY A 270 0.89 -9.01 -0.26
C GLY A 270 1.58 -9.84 0.81
N GLY A 271 2.64 -9.29 1.43
CA GLY A 271 3.41 -9.94 2.48
C GLY A 271 2.58 -10.25 3.72
N LEU A 272 1.89 -9.26 4.29
CA LEU A 272 1.08 -9.43 5.50
C LEU A 272 -0.13 -10.34 5.26
N CYS A 273 -0.82 -10.18 4.12
CA CYS A 273 -1.95 -11.05 3.79
C CYS A 273 -1.49 -12.51 3.57
N ALA A 274 -0.35 -12.72 2.91
CA ALA A 274 0.21 -14.06 2.72
C ALA A 274 0.62 -14.66 4.07
N LEU A 275 1.30 -13.88 4.92
CA LEU A 275 1.74 -14.34 6.21
C LEU A 275 0.59 -14.74 7.13
N ALA A 276 -0.51 -13.99 7.10
CA ALA A 276 -1.72 -14.29 7.87
C ALA A 276 -2.44 -15.56 7.39
N THR A 277 -2.43 -15.86 6.09
CA THR A 277 -3.37 -16.84 5.50
C THR A 277 -2.76 -18.07 4.80
N PHE A 278 -1.49 -18.02 4.42
CA PHE A 278 -0.83 -19.13 3.73
C PHE A 278 -0.29 -20.15 4.72
N ASP A 279 -0.33 -21.43 4.33
CA ASP A 279 0.41 -22.46 5.05
C ASP A 279 1.92 -22.36 4.76
N ARG A 280 2.72 -23.20 5.43
CA ARG A 280 4.19 -23.18 5.31
C ARG A 280 4.67 -23.49 3.88
N SER A 281 3.96 -24.35 3.14
CA SER A 281 4.31 -24.72 1.76
C SER A 281 3.95 -23.61 0.77
N GLU A 282 2.75 -23.02 0.91
CA GLU A 282 2.32 -21.87 0.13
C GLU A 282 3.24 -20.67 0.37
N LEU A 283 3.64 -20.40 1.62
CA LEU A 283 4.53 -19.28 1.94
C LEU A 283 5.92 -19.46 1.30
N LYS A 284 6.49 -20.67 1.35
CA LYS A 284 7.75 -20.96 0.69
C LYS A 284 7.65 -20.78 -0.83
N SER A 285 6.71 -21.49 -1.46
CA SER A 285 6.60 -21.54 -2.92
C SER A 285 6.15 -20.23 -3.56
N LYS A 286 5.22 -19.49 -2.95
CA LYS A 286 4.59 -18.31 -3.54
C LYS A 286 5.19 -16.98 -3.11
N VAL A 287 5.96 -16.95 -2.01
CA VAL A 287 6.54 -15.71 -1.47
C VAL A 287 8.07 -15.79 -1.46
N ILE A 288 8.65 -16.76 -0.76
CA ILE A 288 10.11 -16.84 -0.57
C ILE A 288 10.83 -17.21 -1.88
N ASP A 289 10.33 -18.23 -2.57
CA ASP A 289 10.92 -18.72 -3.82
C ASP A 289 10.41 -17.93 -5.05
N ASN A 290 9.49 -16.97 -4.86
CA ASN A 290 8.91 -16.16 -5.93
C ASN A 290 9.82 -14.99 -6.30
N VAL A 291 10.57 -15.17 -7.39
CA VAL A 291 11.51 -14.17 -7.93
C VAL A 291 10.83 -12.85 -8.28
N ASN A 292 9.60 -12.88 -8.79
CA ASN A 292 8.89 -11.66 -9.16
C ASN A 292 8.56 -10.83 -7.92
N PHE A 293 8.00 -11.48 -6.89
CA PHE A 293 7.62 -10.81 -5.65
C PHE A 293 8.82 -10.35 -4.82
N ARG A 294 9.96 -11.03 -4.94
CA ARG A 294 11.22 -10.61 -4.31
C ARG A 294 11.63 -9.18 -4.69
N ASN A 295 11.39 -8.75 -5.94
CA ASN A 295 11.68 -7.37 -6.36
C ASN A 295 10.90 -6.34 -5.52
N PHE A 296 9.65 -6.65 -5.15
CA PHE A 296 8.84 -5.79 -4.29
C PHE A 296 9.32 -5.83 -2.83
N LEU A 297 9.66 -7.02 -2.32
CA LEU A 297 10.18 -7.18 -0.95
C LEU A 297 11.53 -6.48 -0.73
N GLU A 298 12.35 -6.31 -1.77
CA GLU A 298 13.59 -5.55 -1.71
C GLU A 298 13.37 -4.05 -1.46
N LEU A 299 12.18 -3.51 -1.81
CA LEU A 299 11.78 -2.14 -1.51
C LEU A 299 11.38 -1.94 -0.04
N VAL A 300 10.97 -3.02 0.64
CA VAL A 300 10.55 -3.00 2.05
C VAL A 300 11.25 -4.12 2.83
N PRO A 301 12.55 -3.96 3.15
CA PRO A 301 13.35 -5.01 3.78
C PRO A 301 12.76 -5.52 5.10
N VAL A 302 12.11 -4.65 5.89
CA VAL A 302 11.50 -5.05 7.15
C VAL A 302 10.40 -6.10 6.97
N VAL A 303 9.58 -5.99 5.93
CA VAL A 303 8.56 -7.00 5.62
C VAL A 303 9.21 -8.30 5.14
N ARG A 304 10.31 -8.21 4.39
CA ARG A 304 11.10 -9.39 3.97
C ARG A 304 11.66 -10.15 5.16
N GLU A 305 12.33 -9.46 6.09
CA GLU A 305 12.89 -10.09 7.29
C GLU A 305 11.80 -10.66 8.20
N LEU A 306 10.68 -9.95 8.35
CA LEU A 306 9.51 -10.43 9.08
C LEU A 306 9.01 -11.78 8.52
N ILE A 307 8.88 -11.91 7.20
CA ILE A 307 8.46 -13.17 6.54
C ILE A 307 9.49 -14.28 6.76
N ASN A 308 10.79 -13.96 6.64
CA ASN A 308 11.89 -14.91 6.83
C ASN A 308 11.95 -15.43 8.27
N ASP A 309 11.77 -14.55 9.26
CA ASP A 309 11.77 -14.89 10.68
C ASP A 309 10.58 -15.76 11.04
N PHE A 310 9.39 -15.44 10.52
CA PHE A 310 8.23 -16.30 10.69
C PHE A 310 8.46 -17.69 10.09
N TYR A 311 9.01 -17.77 8.88
CA TYR A 311 9.29 -19.05 8.23
C TYR A 311 10.36 -19.87 8.97
N SER A 312 11.37 -19.19 9.53
CA SER A 312 12.45 -19.80 10.30
C SER A 312 12.10 -20.07 11.77
N SER A 313 10.84 -19.84 12.15
CA SER A 313 10.32 -20.03 13.51
C SER A 313 10.95 -19.10 14.58
N HIS A 314 11.55 -17.98 14.18
CA HIS A 314 12.04 -16.93 15.06
C HIS A 314 10.91 -15.95 15.44
N TYR A 315 9.87 -16.45 16.12
CA TYR A 315 8.64 -15.69 16.36
C TYR A 315 8.81 -14.44 17.22
N ALA A 316 9.76 -14.42 18.16
CA ALA A 316 10.03 -13.24 18.99
C ALA A 316 10.46 -12.03 18.14
N SER A 317 11.39 -12.25 17.21
CA SER A 317 11.88 -11.22 16.27
C SER A 317 10.80 -10.83 15.26
N CYS A 318 10.04 -11.81 14.75
CA CYS A 318 8.88 -11.53 13.88
C CYS A 318 7.84 -10.62 14.56
N LEU A 319 7.53 -10.86 15.84
CA LEU A 319 6.58 -10.06 16.61
C LEU A 319 7.13 -8.66 16.92
N ASP A 320 8.44 -8.50 17.06
CA ASP A 320 9.08 -7.19 17.18
C ASP A 320 8.93 -6.37 15.91
N TYR A 321 9.20 -6.98 14.75
CA TYR A 321 8.98 -6.30 13.48
C TYR A 321 7.52 -5.87 13.32
N LEU A 322 6.55 -6.75 13.63
CA LEU A 322 5.13 -6.38 13.63
C LEU A 322 4.85 -5.21 14.59
N GLY A 323 5.32 -5.29 15.84
CA GLY A 323 5.13 -4.21 16.82
C GLY A 323 5.66 -2.87 16.34
N ASN A 324 6.85 -2.85 15.73
CA ASN A 324 7.49 -1.65 15.20
C ASN A 324 6.80 -1.11 13.94
N LEU A 325 6.22 -1.98 13.11
CA LEU A 325 5.49 -1.59 11.91
C LEU A 325 4.11 -1.02 12.22
N LYS A 326 3.45 -1.51 13.28
CA LYS A 326 2.05 -1.22 13.60
C LYS A 326 1.69 0.27 13.57
N PRO A 327 2.45 1.20 14.18
CA PRO A 327 2.11 2.61 14.16
C PRO A 327 2.01 3.19 12.74
N ASN A 328 2.92 2.80 11.85
CA ASN A 328 2.95 3.28 10.47
C ASN A 328 1.85 2.64 9.62
N LEU A 329 1.55 1.36 9.83
CA LEU A 329 0.46 0.67 9.11
C LEU A 329 -0.92 1.20 9.48
N LEU A 330 -1.09 1.71 10.71
CA LEU A 330 -2.33 2.40 11.13
C LEU A 330 -2.52 3.77 10.45
N LEU A 331 -1.50 4.29 9.76
CA LEU A 331 -1.59 5.52 8.97
C LEU A 331 -1.80 5.25 7.48
N ASP A 332 -1.87 3.99 7.07
CA ASP A 332 -2.17 3.63 5.68
C ASP A 332 -3.68 3.56 5.43
N ILE A 333 -4.13 4.28 4.40
CA ILE A 333 -5.55 4.43 4.05
C ILE A 333 -6.29 3.10 3.79
N HIS A 334 -5.61 2.12 3.18
CA HIS A 334 -6.24 0.85 2.80
C HIS A 334 -6.01 -0.23 3.85
N LEU A 335 -4.89 -0.18 4.55
CA LEU A 335 -4.54 -1.23 5.51
C LEU A 335 -5.10 -0.99 6.91
N HIS A 336 -5.40 0.27 7.29
CA HIS A 336 -5.84 0.68 8.63
C HIS A 336 -6.88 -0.27 9.25
N ASP A 337 -7.99 -0.50 8.53
CA ASP A 337 -9.12 -1.32 9.01
C ASP A 337 -8.80 -2.83 9.12
N HIS A 338 -7.65 -3.26 8.61
CA HIS A 338 -7.22 -4.65 8.56
C HIS A 338 -6.07 -4.98 9.49
N VAL A 339 -5.34 -3.96 10.01
CA VAL A 339 -4.12 -4.15 10.81
C VAL A 339 -4.36 -5.11 11.96
N GLU A 340 -5.34 -4.84 12.82
CA GLU A 340 -5.62 -5.68 13.99
C GLU A 340 -5.96 -7.13 13.59
N THR A 341 -6.82 -7.30 12.58
CA THR A 341 -7.24 -8.64 12.13
C THR A 341 -6.06 -9.44 11.55
N LEU A 342 -5.20 -8.80 10.77
CA LEU A 342 -4.02 -9.45 10.18
C LEU A 342 -3.02 -9.83 11.27
N TYR A 343 -2.80 -8.95 12.25
CA TYR A 343 -1.86 -9.17 13.35
C TYR A 343 -2.31 -10.34 14.24
N ASP A 344 -3.59 -10.39 14.59
CA ASP A 344 -4.17 -11.49 15.35
C ASP A 344 -4.04 -12.82 14.60
N GLN A 345 -4.33 -12.85 13.30
CA GLN A 345 -4.17 -14.05 12.49
C GLN A 345 -2.72 -14.53 12.41
N ILE A 346 -1.76 -13.62 12.24
CA ILE A 346 -0.33 -13.96 12.22
C ILE A 346 0.10 -14.50 13.58
N ARG A 347 -0.30 -13.85 14.68
CA ARG A 347 0.02 -14.28 16.05
C ARG A 347 -0.56 -15.65 16.36
N HIS A 348 -1.84 -15.88 16.07
CA HIS A 348 -2.48 -17.18 16.23
C HIS A 348 -1.78 -18.27 15.42
N LYS A 349 -1.42 -17.98 14.16
CA LYS A 349 -0.72 -18.96 13.32
C LYS A 349 0.69 -19.26 13.83
N ALA A 350 1.41 -18.27 14.37
CA ALA A 350 2.68 -18.48 15.04
C ALA A 350 2.54 -19.37 16.28
N LEU A 351 1.52 -19.14 17.13
CA LEU A 351 1.24 -19.97 18.30
C LEU A 351 1.03 -21.43 17.91
N ILE A 352 0.17 -21.70 16.93
CA ILE A 352 -0.11 -23.05 16.41
C ILE A 352 1.18 -23.70 15.88
N GLN A 353 1.97 -22.99 15.07
CA GLN A 353 3.19 -23.56 14.49
C GLN A 353 4.29 -23.78 15.54
N TYR A 354 4.30 -22.99 16.61
CA TYR A 354 5.23 -23.17 17.71
C TYR A 354 4.87 -24.39 18.55
N THR A 355 3.58 -24.66 18.79
CA THR A 355 3.16 -25.76 19.66
C THR A 355 3.21 -27.11 18.95
N LEU A 356 2.69 -27.24 17.73
CA LEU A 356 2.51 -28.53 17.02
C LEU A 356 3.74 -29.48 16.98
N PRO A 357 5.00 -29.01 16.90
CA PRO A 357 6.15 -29.93 16.87
C PRO A 357 6.48 -30.59 18.22
N PHE A 358 5.89 -30.15 19.33
CA PHE A 358 6.26 -30.58 20.68
C PHE A 358 5.16 -31.39 21.35
N VAL A 359 5.56 -32.45 22.07
CA VAL A 359 4.63 -33.23 22.91
C VAL A 359 4.30 -32.47 24.20
N SER A 360 5.26 -31.69 24.70
CA SER A 360 5.05 -30.80 25.85
C SER A 360 5.81 -29.49 25.68
N VAL A 361 5.17 -28.38 26.08
CA VAL A 361 5.72 -27.03 25.96
C VAL A 361 5.81 -26.37 27.34
N ASP A 362 6.98 -25.83 27.66
CA ASP A 362 7.17 -24.95 28.82
C ASP A 362 6.52 -23.59 28.57
N LEU A 363 5.49 -23.29 29.36
CA LEU A 363 4.71 -22.06 29.29
C LEU A 363 5.55 -20.80 29.50
N HIS A 364 6.60 -20.85 30.32
CA HIS A 364 7.49 -19.69 30.54
C HIS A 364 8.33 -19.38 29.31
N MET A 365 8.90 -20.40 28.67
CA MET A 365 9.67 -20.22 27.44
C MET A 365 8.78 -19.69 26.31
N MET A 366 7.57 -20.24 26.19
CA MET A 366 6.59 -19.79 25.21
C MET A 366 6.12 -18.36 25.47
N ALA A 367 5.82 -18.00 26.71
CA ALA A 367 5.40 -16.64 27.08
C ALA A 367 6.50 -15.61 26.76
N ASN A 368 7.77 -15.95 27.05
CA ASN A 368 8.92 -15.13 26.69
C ASN A 368 9.07 -14.97 25.17
N ALA A 369 8.92 -16.05 24.39
CA ALA A 369 9.00 -16.01 22.93
C ALA A 369 7.89 -15.17 22.30
N PHE A 370 6.69 -15.17 22.88
CA PHE A 370 5.52 -14.42 22.40
C PHE A 370 5.33 -13.05 23.06
N LYS A 371 6.30 -12.64 23.89
CA LYS A 371 6.34 -11.35 24.60
C LYS A 371 5.08 -11.06 25.39
N THR A 372 4.58 -12.08 26.08
CA THR A 372 3.37 -12.00 26.91
C THR A 372 3.64 -12.57 28.29
N SER A 373 2.69 -12.40 29.20
CA SER A 373 2.71 -13.10 30.49
C SER A 373 2.16 -14.52 30.33
N VAL A 374 2.51 -15.44 31.25
CA VAL A 374 1.96 -16.79 31.24
C VAL A 374 0.43 -16.78 31.31
N ALA A 375 -0.16 -15.95 32.18
CA ALA A 375 -1.61 -15.80 32.27
C ALA A 375 -2.24 -15.24 30.96
N GLY A 376 -1.53 -14.34 30.27
CA GLY A 376 -1.96 -13.85 28.95
C GLY A 376 -1.92 -14.95 27.90
N LEU A 377 -0.84 -15.72 27.87
CA LEU A 377 -0.67 -16.85 26.97
C LEU A 377 -1.74 -17.93 27.19
N GLU A 378 -2.04 -18.28 28.44
CA GLU A 378 -3.08 -19.26 28.79
C GLU A 378 -4.44 -18.86 28.22
N LYS A 379 -4.81 -17.58 28.34
CA LYS A 379 -6.06 -17.05 27.79
C LYS A 379 -6.09 -17.08 26.26
N GLU A 380 -4.97 -16.75 25.60
CA GLU A 380 -4.83 -16.84 24.15
C GLU A 380 -4.97 -18.30 23.66
N LEU A 381 -4.33 -19.24 24.36
CA LEU A 381 -4.41 -20.66 24.04
C LEU A 381 -5.80 -21.24 24.30
N GLU A 382 -6.46 -20.87 25.39
CA GLU A 382 -7.85 -21.26 25.66
C GLU A 382 -8.78 -20.84 24.52
N THR A 383 -8.58 -19.64 23.97
CA THR A 383 -9.34 -19.14 22.82
C THR A 383 -9.07 -19.97 21.56
N LEU A 384 -7.82 -20.39 21.33
CA LEU A 384 -7.44 -21.24 20.19
C LEU A 384 -7.97 -22.67 20.31
N ILE A 385 -7.98 -23.24 21.52
CA ILE A 385 -8.57 -24.56 21.82
C ILE A 385 -10.09 -24.51 21.62
N THR A 386 -10.76 -23.50 22.16
CA THR A 386 -12.21 -23.32 22.04
C THR A 386 -12.67 -23.20 20.59
N ASN A 387 -11.84 -22.59 19.74
CA ASN A 387 -12.09 -22.46 18.30
C ASN A 387 -11.69 -23.71 17.49
N ASN A 388 -11.33 -24.82 18.13
CA ASN A 388 -10.85 -26.08 17.51
C ASN A 388 -9.64 -25.89 16.58
N GLN A 389 -8.80 -24.88 16.83
CA GLN A 389 -7.58 -24.66 16.04
C GLN A 389 -6.39 -25.45 16.59
N ILE A 390 -6.46 -25.90 17.86
CA ILE A 390 -5.47 -26.77 18.51
C ILE A 390 -6.22 -27.75 19.43
N GLN A 391 -5.79 -29.01 19.48
CA GLN A 391 -6.21 -29.98 20.50
C GLN A 391 -5.13 -30.00 21.59
N LEU A 392 -5.44 -29.52 22.79
CA LEU A 392 -4.53 -29.46 23.94
C LEU A 392 -5.27 -29.97 25.18
N GLU A 393 -4.62 -30.81 25.99
CA GLU A 393 -5.10 -31.12 27.33
C GLU A 393 -4.71 -30.00 28.31
N PRO A 394 -5.59 -29.63 29.26
CA PRO A 394 -5.27 -28.59 30.24
C PRO A 394 -4.06 -28.99 31.09
N PRO A 395 -3.21 -28.03 31.49
CA PRO A 395 -1.96 -28.34 32.17
C PRO A 395 -2.22 -29.10 33.48
N PRO A 396 -1.46 -30.17 33.79
CA PRO A 396 -1.41 -30.71 35.15
C PRO A 396 -0.80 -29.65 36.09
N GLN A 397 -0.73 -29.91 37.39
CA GLN A 397 -0.10 -29.01 38.37
C GLN A 397 1.38 -28.66 38.06
N THR A 398 1.99 -29.34 37.10
CA THR A 398 3.23 -28.98 36.40
C THR A 398 2.91 -28.04 35.25
N MET A 399 3.44 -26.81 35.23
CA MET A 399 3.30 -25.76 34.19
C MET A 399 3.78 -26.19 32.78
N GLN A 400 3.18 -27.24 32.24
CA GLN A 400 3.49 -27.91 30.99
C GLN A 400 2.16 -28.13 30.28
N LEU A 401 2.05 -27.62 29.05
CA LEU A 401 0.97 -28.02 28.15
C LEU A 401 1.30 -29.39 27.56
N ILE A 402 0.32 -30.29 27.50
CA ILE A 402 0.43 -31.58 26.82
C ILE A 402 -0.38 -31.48 25.52
N ILE A 403 0.26 -31.82 24.41
CA ILE A 403 -0.35 -31.80 23.08
C ILE A 403 -0.69 -33.23 22.68
N ASP A 404 -1.95 -33.48 22.33
CA ASP A 404 -2.46 -34.78 21.89
C ASP A 404 -2.04 -35.15 20.46
#